data_AF-A0A9D8G648-F1
#
_entry.id   AF-A0A9D8G648-F1
#
_cell.length_a   1.000
_cell.length_b   1.000
_cell.length_c   1.000
_cell.angle_alpha   90.00
_cell.angle_beta   90.00
_cell.angle_gamma   90.00
#
_symmetry.space_group_name_H-M   'P 1'
#
loop_
_entity.id
_entity.type
_entity.pdbx_description
1 polymer ?
#
loop_
_entity_poly.entity_id
_entity_poly.type
_entity_poly.pdbx_seq_one_letter_code
_entity_poly.pdbx_strand_id
1 'polypeptide(L)' 'MYTNGLLEEKQRAQRALAEKAARQSKSYAQVVEEEAKELLRAQGRRLVFSRRKGEWPHARAAAAKVK' A
#
# COMPACT_ATOMS: atom_id res chain seq x y z
N MET A 1 19.01 2.21 -20.17
CA MET A 1 17.60 1.89 -20.49
C MET A 1 17.17 0.71 -19.63
N TYR A 2 16.40 0.92 -18.56
CA TYR A 2 15.82 -0.18 -17.74
C TYR A 2 14.34 -0.38 -18.07
N THR A 3 13.99 -0.38 -19.36
CA THR A 3 12.77 0.33 -19.74
C THR A 3 11.47 -0.48 -19.80
N ASN A 4 11.51 -1.82 -19.98
CA ASN A 4 10.26 -2.61 -20.06
C ASN A 4 10.10 -3.63 -18.92
N GLY A 5 11.11 -4.48 -18.68
CA GLY A 5 10.98 -5.57 -17.68
C GLY A 5 10.73 -5.08 -16.26
N LEU A 6 11.49 -4.08 -15.78
CA LEU A 6 11.32 -3.53 -14.44
C LEU A 6 9.96 -2.82 -14.25
N LEU A 7 9.47 -2.18 -15.32
CA LEU A 7 8.16 -1.53 -15.31
C LEU A 7 7.03 -2.57 -15.24
N GLU A 8 7.13 -3.64 -16.02
CA GLU A 8 6.17 -4.75 -15.99
C GLU A 8 6.15 -5.44 -14.64
N GLU A 9 7.32 -5.73 -14.05
CA GLU A 9 7.42 -6.33 -12.72
C GLU A 9 6.79 -5.43 -11.66
N LYS A 10 7.05 -4.11 -11.71
CA LYS A 10 6.42 -3.14 -10.81
C LYS A 10 4.90 -3.16 -10.97
N GLN A 11 4.39 -3.17 -12.20
CA GLN A 11 2.94 -3.21 -12.45
C GLN A 11 2.32 -4.52 -11.94
N ARG A 12 2.96 -5.67 -12.16
CA ARG A 12 2.49 -6.97 -11.65
C ARG A 12 2.45 -6.97 -10.13
N ALA A 13 3.51 -6.50 -9.47
CA ALA A 13 3.55 -6.40 -8.02
C ALA A 13 2.46 -5.47 -7.48
N GLN A 14 2.23 -4.32 -8.12
CA GLN A 14 1.16 -3.40 -7.73
C GLN A 14 -0.23 -4.03 -7.87
N ARG A 15 -0.50 -4.77 -8.96
CA ARG A 15 -1.77 -5.48 -9.15
C ARG A 15 -1.99 -6.56 -8.10
N ALA A 16 -0.97 -7.37 -7.82
CA ALA A 16 -1.05 -8.41 -6.79
C ALA A 16 -1.35 -7.81 -5.40
N LEU A 17 -0.71 -6.69 -5.06
CA LEU A 17 -0.97 -5.96 -3.81
C LEU A 17 -2.39 -5.38 -3.75
N ALA A 18 -2.90 -4.86 -4.86
CA ALA A 18 -4.26 -4.33 -4.96
C ALA A 18 -5.32 -5.45 -4.82
N GLU A 19 -5.10 -6.59 -5.47
CA GLU A 19 -5.96 -7.77 -5.31
C GLU A 19 -5.94 -8.29 -3.88
N LYS A 20 -4.77 -8.33 -3.23
CA LYS A 20 -4.62 -8.72 -1.83
C LYS A 20 -5.39 -7.77 -0.91
N ALA A 21 -5.31 -6.46 -1.15
CA ALA A 21 -6.07 -5.45 -0.41
C ALA A 21 -7.58 -5.65 -0.56
N ALA A 22 -8.06 -5.90 -1.79
CA ALA A 22 -9.47 -6.20 -2.06
C ALA A 22 -9.94 -7.47 -1.35
N ARG A 23 -9.15 -8.56 -1.39
CA ARG A 23 -9.49 -9.84 -0.72
C ARG A 23 -9.52 -9.72 0.80
N GLN A 24 -8.65 -8.88 1.38
CA GLN A 24 -8.54 -8.72 2.82
C GLN A 24 -9.42 -7.58 3.39
N SER A 25 -10.17 -6.87 2.54
CA SER A 25 -10.93 -5.67 2.93
C SER A 25 -10.07 -4.64 3.68
N LYS A 26 -8.79 -4.55 3.34
CA LYS A 26 -7.81 -3.61 3.90
C LYS A 26 -7.53 -2.49 2.90
N SER A 27 -7.05 -1.35 3.38
CA SER A 27 -6.55 -0.32 2.47
C SER A 27 -5.28 -0.80 1.77
N TYR A 28 -5.08 -0.35 0.53
CA TYR A 28 -3.87 -0.64 -0.22
C TYR A 28 -2.60 -0.27 0.57
N ALA A 29 -2.61 0.88 1.24
CA ALA A 29 -1.51 1.34 2.08
C ALA A 29 -1.21 0.40 3.26
N GLN A 30 -2.25 -0.16 3.90
CA GLN A 30 -2.08 -1.14 4.98
C GLN A 30 -1.42 -2.42 4.49
N VAL A 31 -1.86 -2.95 3.35
CA VAL A 31 -1.26 -4.16 2.77
C VAL A 31 0.18 -3.92 2.36
N VAL A 32 0.48 -2.80 1.71
CA VAL A 32 1.87 -2.43 1.36
C VAL A 32 2.75 -2.32 2.61
N GLU A 33 2.23 -1.69 3.67
CA GLU A 33 2.95 -1.56 4.93
C GLU A 33 3.23 -2.93 5.60
N GLU A 34 2.26 -3.85 5.57
CA GLU A 34 2.43 -5.22 6.06
C GLU A 34 3.48 -5.99 5.25
N GLU A 35 3.35 -6.04 3.92
CA GLU A 35 4.31 -6.76 3.07
C GLU A 35 5.73 -6.20 3.20
N ALA A 36 5.87 -4.87 3.24
CA ALA A 36 7.18 -4.24 3.37
C ALA A 36 7.84 -4.56 4.72
N LYS A 37 7.04 -4.64 5.80
CA LYS A 37 7.55 -5.06 7.12
C LYS A 37 7.95 -6.52 7.12
N GLU A 38 7.17 -7.41 6.51
CA GLU A 38 7.49 -8.83 6.44
C GLU A 38 8.79 -9.08 5.66
N LEU A 39 8.93 -8.46 4.49
CA LEU A 39 10.14 -8.55 3.67
C LEU A 39 11.39 -8.09 4.42
N LEU A 40 11.31 -6.97 5.12
CA LEU A 40 12.46 -6.43 5.86
C LEU A 40 12.75 -7.20 7.15
N ARG A 41 11.72 -7.73 7.82
CA ARG A 41 11.91 -8.64 8.98
C ARG A 41 12.67 -9.90 8.58
N ALA A 42 12.38 -10.48 7.42
CA ALA A 42 13.13 -11.62 6.90
C ALA A 42 14.62 -11.31 6.69
N GLN A 43 14.96 -10.03 6.47
CA GLN A 43 16.34 -9.53 6.36
C GLN A 43 16.93 -9.06 7.70
N GLY A 44 16.26 -9.30 8.83
CA GLY A 44 16.68 -8.81 10.15
C GLY A 44 16.54 -7.29 10.33
N ARG A 45 15.81 -6.61 9.45
CA ARG A 45 15.64 -5.15 9.44
C ARG A 45 14.26 -4.76 9.94
N ARG A 46 14.18 -3.71 10.75
CA ARG A 46 12.90 -3.18 11.26
C ARG A 46 12.47 -1.97 10.43
N LEU A 47 11.30 -2.04 9.82
CA LEU A 47 10.64 -0.91 9.16
C LEU A 47 9.58 -0.30 10.07
N VAL A 48 9.61 1.03 10.22
CA VAL A 48 8.59 1.79 10.93
C VAL A 48 8.09 2.87 9.98
N PHE A 49 6.80 2.83 9.64
CA PHE A 49 6.17 3.92 8.91
C PHE A 49 5.82 5.02 9.91
N SER A 50 6.43 6.18 9.75
CA SER A 50 6.06 7.37 10.52
C SER A 50 4.67 7.81 10.08
N ARG A 51 3.65 7.52 10.90
CA ARG A 51 2.33 8.14 10.73
C ARG A 51 2.49 9.62 11.05
N ARG A 52 2.55 10.50 10.05
CA ARG A 52 2.36 11.93 10.30
C ARG A 52 0.97 12.09 10.94
N LYS A 53 0.92 12.67 12.14
CA LYS A 53 -0.34 13.16 12.72
C LYS A 53 -0.80 14.33 11.84
N GLY A 54 -1.61 14.02 10.84
CA GLY A 54 -2.07 14.97 9.82
C GLY A 54 -2.41 14.25 8.52
N GLU A 55 -3.66 13.80 8.44
CA GLU A 55 -4.46 13.59 7.23
C GLU A 55 -3.86 12.82 6.04
N TRP A 56 -4.42 11.64 5.77
CA TRP A 56 -4.66 11.22 4.40
C TRP A 56 -6.10 11.62 4.06
N PRO A 57 -6.35 12.71 3.29
CA PRO A 57 -7.69 13.22 3.05
C PRO A 57 -8.33 12.51 1.86
N HIS A 58 -8.40 11.18 1.82
CA HIS A 58 -9.25 10.49 0.84
C HIS A 58 -9.79 9.17 1.40
N ALA A 59 -10.66 9.27 2.41
CA ALA A 59 -11.58 8.18 2.75
C ALA A 59 -12.91 8.62 3.40
N ARG A 60 -13.11 9.92 3.71
CA ARG A 60 -14.31 10.36 4.45
C ARG A 60 -14.98 11.66 3.98
N ALA A 61 -14.70 12.12 2.75
CA ALA A 61 -15.35 13.31 2.20
C ALA A 61 -16.47 13.03 1.18
N ALA A 62 -17.04 11.81 1.15
CA ALA A 62 -18.17 11.49 0.27
C ALA A 62 -19.50 11.22 1.01
N ALA A 63 -19.53 11.29 2.35
CA ALA A 63 -20.73 10.92 3.14
C ALA A 63 -21.35 12.08 3.93
N ALA A 64 -20.96 13.33 3.67
CA ALA A 64 -21.45 14.47 4.46
C ALA A 64 -21.88 15.66 3.58
N LYS A 65 -22.70 15.41 2.56
CA LYS A 65 -23.58 16.41 1.93
C LYS A 65 -24.77 15.71 1.24
N VAL A 66 -25.66 15.16 2.06
CA VAL A 66 -27.08 15.02 1.70
C VAL A 66 -27.85 15.54 2.91
N LYS A 67 -28.20 16.82 2.85
CA LYS A 67 -29.25 17.42 3.66
C LYS A 67 -30.17 18.15 2.69
#